data_AF-A0A4U3L2Z1-F1
#
_entry.id   AF-A0A4U3L2Z1-F1
#
_cell.length_a   1.000
_cell.length_b   1.000
_cell.length_c   1.000
_cell.angle_alpha   90.00
_cell.angle_beta   90.00
_cell.angle_gamma   90.00
#
_symmetry.space_group_name_H-M   'P 1'
#
loop_
_entity.id
_entity.type
_entity.pdbx_description
1 polymer ?
#
loop_
_entity_poly.entity_id
_entity_poly.type
_entity_poly.pdbx_seq_one_letter_code
_entity_poly.pdbx_strand_id
1 'polypeptide(L)'
;MSSISINPNNGTISIKVKVNSMQVVSFSMTVYAPDGSTVLEYYTGDSQIANPYVIALPNNPSGYIGDYVAGTIKIFDPQGGGNNFDIEVAIVQDNTDLQPIISLTGTTTSGIISHQTIFHLQ
;
A
#
# COMPACT_ATOMS: atom_id res chain seq x y z
N MET A 1 6.60 6.59 9.00
CA MET A 1 5.41 7.32 8.51
C MET A 1 5.88 8.26 7.43
N SER A 2 5.21 8.25 6.28
CA SER A 2 5.60 9.02 5.10
C SER A 2 4.51 10.03 4.74
N SER A 3 4.85 11.31 4.62
CA SER A 3 3.89 12.32 4.16
C SER A 3 3.79 12.33 2.64
N ILE A 4 2.58 12.39 2.10
CA ILE A 4 2.28 12.47 0.67
C ILE A 4 1.43 13.70 0.41
N SER A 5 1.86 14.54 -0.53
CA SER A 5 1.06 15.67 -0.98
C SER A 5 0.07 15.24 -2.06
N ILE A 6 -1.21 15.49 -1.84
CA ILE A 6 -2.29 15.25 -2.81
C ILE A 6 -2.82 16.57 -3.37
N ASN A 7 -3.16 16.60 -4.65
CA ASN A 7 -3.85 17.76 -5.21
C ASN A 7 -5.36 17.69 -4.88
N PRO A 8 -5.92 18.59 -4.06
CA PRO A 8 -7.33 18.51 -3.66
C PRO A 8 -8.32 18.64 -4.82
N ASN A 9 -7.92 19.30 -5.90
CA ASN A 9 -8.82 19.73 -6.97
C ASN A 9 -8.85 18.75 -8.16
N ASN A 10 -8.07 17.67 -8.12
CA ASN A 10 -7.87 16.84 -9.29
C ASN A 10 -8.05 15.36 -8.99
N GLY A 11 -8.85 14.69 -9.80
CA GLY A 11 -8.62 13.29 -10.06
C GLY A 11 -9.15 12.26 -9.08
N THR A 12 -8.71 11.04 -9.28
CA THR A 12 -8.97 9.89 -8.39
C THR A 12 -7.74 9.61 -7.53
N ILE A 13 -7.96 9.21 -6.28
CA ILE A 13 -6.92 8.66 -5.42
C ILE A 13 -7.04 7.14 -5.41
N SER A 14 -5.90 6.45 -5.42
CA SER A 14 -5.85 5.00 -5.30
C SER A 14 -4.67 4.55 -4.46
N ILE A 15 -4.78 3.36 -3.88
CA ILE A 15 -3.67 2.68 -3.22
C ILE A 15 -3.16 1.61 -4.18
N LYS A 16 -1.85 1.61 -4.43
CA LYS A 16 -1.19 0.60 -5.28
C LYS A 16 -0.26 -0.27 -4.46
N VAL A 17 -0.41 -1.58 -4.61
CA VAL A 17 0.55 -2.60 -4.15
C VAL A 17 1.12 -3.28 -5.39
N LYS A 18 2.42 -3.10 -5.62
CA LYS A 18 3.12 -3.64 -6.78
C LYS A 18 4.19 -4.62 -6.30
N VAL A 19 4.09 -5.87 -6.74
CA VAL A 19 5.09 -6.90 -6.46
C VAL A 19 6.02 -7.02 -7.67
N ASN A 20 7.30 -6.70 -7.47
CA ASN A 20 8.35 -6.76 -8.50
C ASN A 20 9.12 -8.09 -8.50
N SER A 21 8.72 -9.02 -7.63
CA SER A 21 9.37 -10.31 -7.39
C SER A 21 8.34 -11.46 -7.41
N MET A 22 8.79 -12.71 -7.38
CA MET A 22 7.91 -13.88 -7.61
C MET A 22 7.02 -14.28 -6.42
N GLN A 23 7.04 -13.53 -5.31
CA GLN A 23 6.28 -13.89 -4.12
C GLN A 23 4.80 -13.58 -4.27
N VAL A 24 3.98 -14.41 -3.62
CA VAL A 24 2.59 -14.09 -3.38
C VAL A 24 2.52 -13.22 -2.14
N VAL A 25 1.82 -12.10 -2.25
CA VAL A 25 1.69 -11.09 -1.20
C VAL A 25 0.22 -10.92 -0.88
N SER A 26 -0.13 -11.13 0.38
CA SER A 26 -1.44 -10.74 0.90
C SER A 26 -1.32 -9.40 1.60
N PHE A 27 -2.33 -8.55 1.51
CA PHE A 27 -2.32 -7.26 2.16
C PHE A 27 -3.68 -6.86 2.75
N SER A 28 -3.62 -5.99 3.74
CA SER A 28 -4.77 -5.22 4.21
C SER A 28 -4.41 -3.75 4.25
N MET A 29 -5.27 -2.89 3.74
CA MET A 29 -5.13 -1.43 3.76
C MET A 29 -6.29 -0.80 4.53
N THR A 30 -5.99 0.13 5.41
CA THR A 30 -6.98 0.86 6.20
C THR A 30 -6.78 2.35 5.99
N VAL A 31 -7.85 3.07 5.72
CA VAL A 31 -7.87 4.53 5.75
C VAL A 31 -8.40 4.95 7.11
N TYR A 32 -7.61 5.73 7.84
CA TYR A 32 -7.98 6.32 9.12
C TYR A 32 -8.24 7.81 8.95
N ALA A 33 -9.22 8.32 9.70
CA ALA A 33 -9.48 9.75 9.81
C ALA A 33 -8.25 10.48 10.41
N PRO A 34 -8.24 11.83 10.42
CA PRO A 34 -7.09 12.60 10.91
C PRO A 34 -6.80 12.42 12.39
N ASP A 35 -7.74 11.87 13.15
CA ASP A 35 -7.53 11.46 14.56
C ASP A 35 -6.60 10.23 14.70
N GLY A 36 -6.27 9.55 13.60
CA GLY A 36 -5.39 8.39 13.54
C GLY A 36 -5.97 7.09 14.09
N SER A 37 -7.28 7.05 14.39
CA SER A 37 -7.93 5.92 15.09
C SER A 37 -9.28 5.52 14.51
N THR A 38 -10.06 6.48 14.01
CA THR A 38 -11.35 6.22 13.38
C THR A 38 -11.12 5.60 12.01
N VAL A 39 -11.60 4.37 11.80
CA VAL A 39 -11.51 3.69 10.50
C VAL A 39 -12.59 4.24 9.57
N LEU A 40 -12.16 4.80 8.45
CA LEU A 40 -13.05 5.27 7.38
C LEU A 40 -13.30 4.15 6.36
N GLU A 41 -12.23 3.45 5.96
CA GLU A 41 -12.28 2.45 4.90
C GLU A 41 -11.31 1.29 5.23
N TYR A 42 -11.65 0.09 4.77
CA TYR A 42 -10.83 -1.11 4.97
C TYR A 42 -10.88 -2.01 3.74
N TYR A 43 -9.71 -2.42 3.28
CA TYR A 43 -9.50 -3.20 2.07
C TYR A 43 -8.57 -4.37 2.35
N THR A 44 -8.79 -5.48 1.67
CA THR A 44 -7.89 -6.63 1.65
C THR A 44 -7.72 -7.12 0.22
N GLY A 45 -6.58 -7.71 -0.07
CA GLY A 45 -6.37 -8.34 -1.35
C GLY A 45 -5.08 -9.13 -1.39
N ASP A 46 -4.87 -9.81 -2.51
CA ASP A 46 -3.64 -10.51 -2.80
C ASP A 46 -3.06 -9.95 -4.12
N SER A 47 -1.74 -9.84 -4.18
CA SER A 47 -0.99 -9.42 -5.36
C SER A 47 0.17 -10.37 -5.61
N GLN A 48 0.57 -10.45 -6.88
CA GLN A 48 1.66 -11.28 -7.37
C GLN A 48 2.39 -10.55 -8.49
N ILE A 49 3.51 -11.11 -8.93
CA ILE A 49 4.37 -10.52 -9.95
C ILE A 49 3.57 -10.08 -11.20
N ALA A 50 3.98 -8.94 -11.77
CA ALA A 50 3.47 -8.41 -13.03
C ALA A 50 1.98 -8.01 -13.06
N ASN A 51 1.27 -8.04 -11.93
CA ASN A 51 -0.08 -7.48 -11.81
C ASN A 51 -0.21 -6.61 -10.55
N PRO A 52 0.15 -5.31 -10.63
CA PRO A 52 -0.03 -4.42 -9.50
C PRO A 52 -1.52 -4.35 -9.13
N TYR A 53 -1.81 -4.49 -7.84
CA TYR A 53 -3.16 -4.32 -7.34
C TYR A 53 -3.40 -2.84 -7.06
N VAL A 54 -4.46 -2.28 -7.66
CA VAL A 54 -4.83 -0.86 -7.50
C VAL A 54 -6.24 -0.79 -6.91
N ILE A 55 -6.36 -0.18 -5.73
CA ILE A 55 -7.62 0.07 -5.05
C ILE A 55 -8.00 1.52 -5.29
N ALA A 56 -9.08 1.77 -6.05
CA ALA A 56 -9.65 3.09 -6.15
C ALA A 56 -10.35 3.48 -4.84
N LEU A 57 -9.99 4.64 -4.30
CA LEU A 57 -10.67 5.18 -3.13
C LEU A 57 -11.95 5.92 -3.58
N PRO A 58 -13.07 5.79 -2.84
CA PRO A 58 -14.38 6.24 -3.29
C PRO A 58 -14.59 7.77 -3.25
N ASN A 59 -13.84 8.50 -2.43
CA ASN A 59 -14.02 9.95 -2.28
C ASN A 59 -13.08 10.76 -3.19
N ASN A 60 -13.42 12.03 -3.38
CA ASN A 60 -12.51 12.97 -4.02
C ASN A 60 -11.26 13.19 -3.15
N PRO A 61 -10.09 13.50 -3.75
CA PRO A 61 -8.84 13.72 -3.03
C PRO A 61 -8.95 14.68 -1.85
N SER A 62 -9.70 15.78 -1.98
CA SER A 62 -9.89 16.74 -0.89
C SER A 62 -10.47 16.12 0.38
N GLY A 63 -11.24 15.04 0.27
CA GLY A 63 -11.84 14.33 1.41
C GLY A 63 -10.83 13.51 2.22
N TYR A 64 -9.65 13.24 1.67
CA TYR A 64 -8.59 12.46 2.30
C TYR A 64 -7.46 13.33 2.88
N ILE A 65 -7.53 14.66 2.78
CA ILE A 65 -6.51 15.54 3.36
C ILE A 65 -6.53 15.41 4.89
N GLY A 66 -5.38 15.07 5.45
CA GLY A 66 -5.19 14.79 6.88
C GLY A 66 -5.40 13.33 7.25
N ASP A 67 -5.94 12.50 6.35
CA ASP A 67 -6.15 11.08 6.62
C ASP A 67 -4.84 10.29 6.57
N TYR A 68 -4.86 9.13 7.22
CA TYR A 68 -3.76 8.18 7.20
C TYR A 68 -4.14 6.93 6.42
N VAL A 69 -3.25 6.45 5.56
CA VAL A 69 -3.39 5.16 4.90
C VAL A 69 -2.36 4.22 5.49
N ALA A 70 -2.80 3.22 6.24
CA ALA A 70 -1.93 2.20 6.81
C ALA A 70 -2.14 0.85 6.13
N GLY A 71 -1.06 0.12 5.90
CA GLY A 71 -1.08 -1.18 5.25
C GLY A 71 -0.30 -2.23 6.02
N THR A 72 -0.87 -3.42 6.17
CA THR A 72 -0.12 -4.63 6.53
C THR A 72 0.15 -5.44 5.27
N ILE A 73 1.42 -5.71 4.99
CA ILE A 73 1.87 -6.53 3.85
C ILE A 73 2.42 -7.85 4.38
N LYS A 74 1.83 -8.97 3.97
CA LYS A 74 2.23 -10.33 4.34
C LYS A 74 2.82 -11.04 3.14
N ILE A 75 4.04 -11.49 3.27
CA ILE A 75 4.80 -12.16 2.22
C ILE A 75 4.89 -13.63 2.60
N PHE A 76 4.42 -14.50 1.72
CA PHE A 76 4.43 -15.94 1.94
C PHE A 76 5.38 -16.61 0.96
N ASP A 77 6.25 -17.46 1.49
CA ASP A 77 7.09 -18.36 0.70
C ASP A 77 6.81 -19.81 1.08
N PRO A 78 6.03 -20.55 0.26
CA PRO A 78 5.72 -21.95 0.54
C PRO A 78 6.95 -22.86 0.47
N GLN A 79 7.99 -22.47 -0.26
CA GLN A 79 9.19 -23.28 -0.47
C GLN A 79 10.27 -22.99 0.60
N GLY A 80 10.13 -21.89 1.35
CA GLY A 80 11.06 -21.49 2.40
C GLY A 80 12.50 -21.28 1.93
N GLY A 81 12.69 -21.00 0.63
CA GLY A 81 13.97 -21.09 -0.06
C GLY A 81 14.90 -19.88 0.08
N GLY A 82 14.50 -18.84 0.81
CA GLY A 82 15.29 -17.60 0.90
C GLY A 82 15.14 -16.69 -0.31
N ASN A 83 13.99 -16.73 -1.00
CA ASN A 83 13.76 -15.95 -2.20
C ASN A 83 13.77 -14.45 -1.90
N ASN A 84 14.41 -13.66 -2.77
CA ASN A 84 14.35 -12.20 -2.65
C ASN A 84 12.96 -11.69 -2.97
N PHE A 85 12.42 -10.81 -2.13
CA PHE A 85 11.20 -10.05 -2.38
C PHE A 85 11.53 -8.57 -2.62
N ASP A 86 10.73 -7.96 -3.49
CA ASP A 86 10.74 -6.53 -3.81
C ASP A 86 9.28 -6.09 -4.05
N ILE A 87 8.78 -5.25 -3.16
CA ILE A 87 7.37 -4.82 -3.13
C ILE A 87 7.34 -3.31 -2.94
N GLU A 88 6.52 -2.64 -3.74
CA GLU A 88 6.27 -1.21 -3.67
C GLU A 88 4.82 -0.97 -3.23
N VAL A 89 4.64 -0.10 -2.25
CA VAL A 89 3.34 0.45 -1.87
C VAL A 89 3.35 1.95 -2.17
N ALA A 90 2.34 2.43 -2.88
CA ALA A 90 2.24 3.82 -3.29
C ALA A 90 0.80 4.33 -3.18
N ILE A 91 0.68 5.65 -2.98
CA ILE A 91 -0.55 6.37 -3.28
C ILE A 91 -0.46 6.88 -4.71
N VAL A 92 -1.54 6.75 -5.47
CA VAL A 92 -1.63 7.10 -6.87
C VAL A 92 -2.69 8.18 -7.03
N GLN A 93 -2.36 9.24 -7.78
CA GLN A 93 -3.32 10.25 -8.20
C GLN A 93 -3.32 10.34 -9.72
N ASP A 94 -4.48 10.15 -10.36
CA ASP A 94 -4.63 10.19 -11.83
C ASP A 94 -3.63 9.30 -12.59
N ASN A 95 -3.45 8.07 -12.11
CA ASN A 95 -2.48 7.10 -12.65
C ASN A 95 -1.00 7.49 -12.48
N THR A 96 -0.70 8.52 -11.68
CA THR A 96 0.65 8.93 -11.33
C THR A 96 0.98 8.53 -9.90
N ASP A 97 2.10 7.83 -9.70
CA ASP A 97 2.58 7.48 -8.37
C ASP A 97 3.08 8.73 -7.65
N LEU A 98 2.51 8.99 -6.47
CA LEU A 98 2.96 10.08 -5.62
C LEU A 98 4.14 9.62 -4.77
N GLN A 99 5.07 10.55 -4.56
CA GLN A 99 6.23 10.31 -3.69
C GLN A 99 5.91 10.70 -2.23
N PRO A 100 6.50 9.99 -1.26
CA PRO A 100 7.41 8.86 -1.42
C PRO A 100 6.67 7.53 -1.66
N ILE A 101 7.32 6.63 -2.42
CA ILE A 101 6.93 5.21 -2.51
C ILE A 101 7.58 4.45 -1.35
N ILE A 102 6.82 3.58 -0.67
CA ILE A 102 7.39 2.67 0.34
C ILE A 102 7.87 1.39 -0.35
N SER A 103 9.18 1.14 -0.32
CA SER A 103 9.79 -0.08 -0.84
C SER A 103 10.11 -1.07 0.29
N LEU A 104 9.63 -2.29 0.15
CA LEU A 104 9.89 -3.42 1.04
C LEU A 104 10.74 -4.43 0.27
N THR A 105 11.99 -4.59 0.68
CA THR A 105 12.93 -5.53 0.07
C THR A 105 13.57 -6.43 1.13
N GLY A 106 13.94 -7.64 0.73
CA GLY A 106 14.61 -8.58 1.61
C GLY A 106 14.57 -10.00 1.08
N THR A 107 14.88 -10.96 1.94
CA THR A 107 14.81 -12.40 1.66
C THR A 107 13.69 -13.02 2.49
N THR A 108 12.91 -13.90 1.88
CA THR A 108 11.92 -14.70 2.61
C THR A 108 12.62 -15.64 3.60
N THR A 109 11.93 -15.99 4.68
CA THR A 109 12.29 -17.11 5.55
C THR A 109 11.14 -18.11 5.51
N SER A 110 11.35 -19.33 6.01
CA SER A 110 10.24 -20.26 6.23
C SER A 110 9.14 -19.59 7.06
N GLY A 111 7.92 -19.52 6.52
CA GLY A 111 6.76 -18.91 7.18
C GLY A 111 6.27 -17.61 6.52
N ILE A 112 5.68 -16.73 7.32
CA ILE A 112 5.11 -15.45 6.88
C ILE A 112 5.97 -14.31 7.42
N ILE A 113 6.37 -13.40 6.55
CA ILE A 113 6.96 -12.11 6.94
C ILE A 113 5.87 -11.04 6.84
N SER A 114 5.77 -10.18 7.86
CA SER A 114 4.77 -9.11 7.93
C SER A 114 5.46 -7.75 8.05
N HIS A 115 5.05 -6.80 7.21
CA HIS A 115 5.51 -5.41 7.23
C HIS A 115 4.34 -4.45 7.41
N GLN A 116 4.59 -3.33 8.10
CA GLN A 116 3.65 -2.24 8.23
C GLN A 116 4.09 -1.06 7.36
N THR A 117 3.12 -0.41 6.73
CA THR A 117 3.30 0.79 5.90
C THR A 117 2.32 1.84 6.36
N ILE A 118 2.72 3.12 6.37
CA ILE A 118 1.84 4.23 6.77
C ILE A 118 2.18 5.47 5.93
N PHE A 119 1.15 6.00 5.28
CA PHE A 119 1.13 7.32 4.65
C PHE A 119 0.26 8.29 5.45
N HIS A 120 0.66 9.55 5.45
CA HIS A 120 -0.16 10.68 5.90
C HIS A 120 -0.42 11.59 4.69
N LEU A 121 -1.68 11.82 4.35
CA LEU A 121 -2.09 12.54 3.15
C LEU A 121 -2.24 14.03 3.47
N GLN A 122 -1.62 14.92 2.68
CA GLN A 122 -1.53 16.37 2.92
C GLN A 122 -1.90 17.20 1.70
#